data_AF-A0A7X2PJ78-F1
#
_entry.id   AF-A0A7X2PJ78-F1
#
_cell.length_a   1.000
_cell.length_b   1.000
_cell.length_c   1.000
_cell.angle_alpha   90.00
_cell.angle_beta   90.00
_cell.angle_gamma   90.00
#
_symmetry.space_group_name_H-M   'P 1'
#
loop_
_entity.id
_entity.type
_entity.pdbx_description
1 polymer ?
#
loop_
_entity_poly.entity_id
_entity_poly.type
_entity_poly.pdbx_seq_one_letter_code
_entity_poly.pdbx_strand_id
1 'polypeptide(L)' 'MAYNKDNQVEHAKFGLGTVVLSTEERIVIKFDDHGEKKFVTSMVVASLKKSDRQPPAEKRRARKAKAAPAAAAVAE' A
#
# COMPACT_ATOMS: atom_id res chain seq x y z
N MET A 1 2.75 9.19 15.79
CA MET A 1 2.92 8.16 14.75
C MET A 1 3.13 8.84 13.40
N ALA A 2 4.28 8.64 12.74
CA ALA A 2 4.48 9.11 11.37
C ALA A 2 3.67 8.26 10.37
N TYR A 3 3.15 8.87 9.31
CA TYR A 3 2.69 8.18 8.12
C TYR A 3 3.89 8.07 7.19
N ASN A 4 4.21 6.86 6.73
CA ASN A 4 5.27 6.65 5.75
C ASN A 4 4.69 6.72 4.34
N LYS A 5 5.57 6.99 3.37
CA LYS A 5 5.27 6.75 1.96
C LYS A 5 4.81 5.30 1.75
N ASP A 6 3.86 5.13 0.82
CA ASP A 6 3.19 3.88 0.47
C ASP A 6 2.26 3.30 1.55
N ASN A 7 2.08 4.01 2.67
CA ASN A 7 1.14 3.58 3.69
C ASN A 7 -0.31 3.76 3.22
N GLN A 8 -1.14 2.78 3.54
CA GLN A 8 -2.55 2.80 3.16
C GLN A 8 -3.37 3.50 4.25
N VAL A 9 -4.16 4.48 3.83
CA VAL A 9 -4.93 5.34 4.71
C VAL A 9 -6.36 5.42 4.22
N GLU A 10 -7.30 5.57 5.14
CA GLU A 10 -8.70 5.79 4.82
C GLU A 10 -9.15 7.13 5.37
N HIS A 11 -9.84 7.89 4.53
CA HIS A 11 -10.44 9.16 4.89
C HIS A 11 -11.96 9.04 4.81
N ALA A 12 -12.68 9.45 5.85
CA ALA A 12 -14.14 9.28 5.94
C ALA A 12 -14.91 9.88 4.74
N LYS A 13 -14.36 10.95 4.13
CA LYS A 13 -14.96 11.63 2.96
C LYS A 13 -14.47 11.12 1.60
N PHE A 14 -13.26 10.58 1.52
CA PHE A 14 -12.61 10.26 0.24
C PHE A 14 -12.30 8.77 0.07
N GLY A 15 -12.57 7.95 1.08
CA GLY A 15 -12.32 6.52 1.09
C GLY A 15 -10.84 6.18 1.23
N LEU A 16 -10.45 5.07 0.60
CA LEU A 16 -9.11 4.51 0.66
C LEU A 16 -8.14 5.28 -0.23
N GLY A 17 -6.95 5.53 0.28
CA GLY A 17 -5.86 6.16 -0.45
C GLY A 17 -4.49 5.69 0.02
N THR A 18 -3.49 5.98 -0.79
CA THR A 18 -2.11 5.62 -0.53
C THR A 18 -1.28 6.89 -0.36
N VAL A 19 -0.48 6.95 0.70
CA VAL A 19 0.42 8.08 0.95
C VAL A 19 1.52 8.06 -0.11
N VAL A 20 1.52 9.03 -1.01
CA VAL A 20 2.56 9.17 -2.05
C VAL A 20 3.77 9.95 -1.52
N LEU A 21 3.52 10.90 -0.62
CA LEU A 21 4.56 11.71 0.00
C LEU A 21 4.08 12.15 1.37
N SER A 22 4.94 12.07 2.37
CA SER A 22 4.68 12.55 3.73
C SER A 22 5.83 13.44 4.19
N THR A 23 5.59 14.74 4.31
CA THR A 23 6.48 15.70 4.97
C THR A 23 5.82 16.26 6.23
N GLU A 24 6.59 16.98 7.04
CA GLU A 24 6.14 17.50 8.33
C GLU A 24 4.99 18.50 8.21
N GLU A 25 5.00 19.35 7.17
CA GLU A 25 3.92 20.29 6.88
C GLU A 25 2.86 19.74 5.93
N ARG A 26 3.23 18.91 4.95
CA ARG A 26 2.33 18.48 3.88
C ARG A 26 2.40 16.99 3.60
N ILE A 27 1.24 16.41 3.31
CA ILE A 27 1.12 15.01 2.91
C ILE A 27 0.29 14.93 1.62
N VAL A 28 0.75 14.09 0.70
CA VAL A 28 0.12 13.81 -0.58
C VAL A 28 -0.41 12.40 -0.54
N ILE A 29 -1.73 12.26 -0.73
CA ILE A 29 -2.43 10.98 -0.69
C ILE A 29 -3.14 10.81 -2.03
N LYS A 30 -2.89 9.67 -2.68
CA LYS A 30 -3.61 9.27 -3.88
C LYS A 30 -4.79 8.40 -3.46
N PHE A 31 -5.99 8.97 -3.52
CA PHE A 31 -7.23 8.22 -3.35
C PHE A 31 -7.60 7.50 -4.63
N ASP A 32 -8.16 6.31 -4.51
CA ASP A 32 -8.59 5.51 -5.67
C ASP A 32 -9.77 6.17 -6.39
N ASP A 33 -10.72 6.70 -5.61
CA ASP A 33 -11.96 7.29 -6.12
C ASP A 33 -11.80 8.77 -6.52
N HIS A 34 -10.93 9.51 -5.83
CA HIS A 34 -10.79 10.97 -5.98
C HIS A 34 -9.44 11.44 -6.53
N GLY A 35 -8.52 10.52 -6.80
CA GLY A 35 -7.17 10.86 -7.28
C GLY A 35 -6.27 11.49 -6.23
N GLU A 36 -5.22 12.17 -6.68
CA GLU A 36 -4.21 12.78 -5.81
C GLU A 36 -4.73 14.04 -5.11
N LYS A 37 -4.62 14.06 -3.79
CA LYS A 37 -4.91 15.23 -2.95
C LYS A 37 -3.75 15.55 -2.01
N LYS A 38 -3.51 16.85 -1.85
CA LYS A 38 -2.50 17.41 -0.98
C LYS A 38 -3.18 18.00 0.25
N PHE A 39 -2.73 17.61 1.43
CA PHE A 39 -3.26 18.11 2.69
C PHE A 39 -2.14 18.61 3.59
N VAL A 40 -2.53 19.40 4.58
CA VAL A 40 -1.67 19.76 5.70
C VAL A 40 -1.58 18.58 6.64
N THR A 41 -0.36 18.09 6.89
CA THR A 41 -0.12 16.87 7.69
C THR A 41 -0.80 16.98 9.06
N SER A 42 -0.59 18.09 9.77
CA SER A 42 -1.18 18.31 11.10
C SER A 42 -2.71 18.22 11.14
N MET A 43 -3.40 18.71 10.10
CA MET A 43 -4.87 18.68 10.05
C MET A 43 -5.41 17.33 9.61
N VAL A 44 -4.75 16.70 8.62
CA VAL A 44 -5.25 15.46 8.05
C VAL A 44 -4.91 14.25 8.93
N VAL A 45 -3.82 14.28 9.71
CA VAL A 45 -3.43 13.18 10.62
C VAL A 45 -4.57 12.80 11.58
N ALA A 46 -5.38 13.77 12.02
CA ALA A 46 -6.56 13.53 12.87
C ALA A 46 -7.75 12.92 12.12
N SER A 47 -7.85 13.17 10.80
CA SER A 47 -8.93 12.68 9.93
C SER A 47 -8.58 11.42 9.13
N LEU A 48 -7.30 11.03 9.11
CA LEU A 48 -6.82 9.80 8.50
C LEU A 48 -6.93 8.65 9.49
N LYS A 49 -7.64 7.60 9.08
CA LYS A 49 -7.54 6.28 9.72
C LYS A 49 -6.41 5.50 9.07
N LYS A 50 -5.56 4.90 9.91
CA LYS A 50 -4.64 3.85 9.45
C LYS A 50 -5.50 2.63 9.14
N SER A 51 -5.71 2.37 7.85
CA SER A 51 -6.36 1.13 7.46
C SER A 51 -5.34 0.02 7.52
N ASP A 52 -5.64 -1.00 8.32
CA ASP A 52 -4.88 -2.26 8.41
C ASP A 52 -5.12 -3.17 7.18
N ARG A 53 -5.68 -2.61 6.09
CA ARG A 53 -5.38 -3.11 4.74
C ARG A 53 -3.90 -2.85 4.52
N GLN A 54 -3.11 -3.73 5.12
CA GLN A 54 -1.74 -4.00 4.76
C GLN A 54 -1.71 -3.99 3.22
N PRO A 55 -0.85 -3.19 2.56
CA PRO A 55 -0.64 -3.36 1.13
C PRO A 55 -0.45 -4.88 0.97
N PRO A 56 -1.28 -5.57 0.16
CA PRO A 56 -1.22 -7.03 0.09
C PRO A 56 0.24 -7.34 -0.16
N ALA A 57 0.90 -7.87 0.89
CA ALA A 57 2.34 -7.83 0.98
C ALA A 57 2.82 -8.40 -0.33
N GLU A 58 3.49 -7.60 -1.16
CA GLU A 58 4.00 -8.15 -2.39
C GLU A 58 5.07 -9.15 -1.94
N LYS A 59 4.63 -10.40 -1.87
CA LYS A 59 5.29 -11.61 -1.37
C LYS A 59 5.48 -11.67 0.15
N ARG A 60 4.42 -12.09 0.85
CA ARG A 60 4.56 -13.30 1.67
C ARG A 60 3.67 -14.42 1.12
N ARG A 61 3.85 -14.72 -0.17
CA ARG A 61 3.75 -16.11 -0.66
C ARG A 61 4.81 -16.91 0.08
N ALA A 62 4.48 -17.26 1.32
CA ALA A 62 5.13 -18.34 2.02
C ALA A 62 4.99 -19.56 1.11
N ARG A 63 6.10 -19.94 0.50
CA ARG A 63 6.53 -21.32 0.37
C ARG A 63 5.49 -22.26 -0.25
N LYS A 64 5.36 -22.19 -1.57
CA LYS A 64 5.36 -23.42 -2.36
C LYS A 64 6.38 -23.24 -3.47
N ALA A 65 7.63 -23.59 -3.14
CA ALA A 65 8.44 -24.30 -4.12
C ALA A 65 7.58 -25.48 -4.57
N LYS A 66 6.87 -25.33 -5.68
CA LYS A 66 6.39 -26.48 -6.42
C LYS A 66 7.67 -27.12 -6.91
N ALA A 67 7.96 -28.29 -6.33
CA ALA A 67 8.99 -29.19 -6.76
C ALA A 67 9.02 -29.23 -8.29
N ALA A 68 10.24 -29.20 -8.83
CA ALA A 68 10.48 -29.57 -10.20
C ALA A 68 9.73 -30.88 -10.50
N PRO A 69 8.95 -30.98 -11.58
CA PRO A 69 8.89 -32.24 -12.25
C PRO A 69 10.24 -32.42 -12.93
N ALA A 70 11.00 -33.38 -12.42
CA ALA A 70 11.93 -34.10 -13.26
C ALA A 70 11.13 -34.64 -14.46
N ALA A 71 11.44 -34.14 -15.65
CA ALA A 71 11.27 -34.89 -16.90
C ALA A 71 12.66 -34.80 -17.54
N ALA A 72 13.58 -35.69 -17.17
CA ALA A 72 13.68 -37.03 -17.73
C ALA A 72 13.86 -36.95 -19.26
N ALA A 73 15.06 -37.35 -19.67
CA ALA A 73 15.52 -37.56 -21.02
C ALA A 73 14.50 -38.33 -21.89
N VAL A 74 14.46 -37.96 -23.17
CA VAL A 74 14.55 -38.80 -24.39
C VAL A 74 14.58 -37.79 -25.56
N ALA A 75 15.62 -37.67 -26.41
CA ALA A 75 16.19 -38.65 -27.33
C ALA A 75 15.14 -39.28 -28.24
N GLU A 76 14.86 -38.63 -29.39
CA GLU A 76 15.01 -39.15 -30.75
C GLU A 76 14.61 -38.08 -31.78
#